data_AF-A0A6H9Q965-F1
#
_entry.id   AF-A0A6H9Q965-F1
#
_cell.length_a   1.000
_cell.length_b   1.000
_cell.length_c   1.000
_cell.angle_alpha   90.00
_cell.angle_beta   90.00
_cell.angle_gamma   90.00
#
_symmetry.space_group_name_H-M   'P 1'
#
loop_
_entity.id
_entity.type
_entity.pdbx_description
1 polymer ?
#
loop_
_entity_poly.entity_id
_entity_poly.type
_entity_poly.pdbx_seq_one_letter_code
_entity_poly.pdbx_strand_id
1 'polypeptide(L)' 'MQTNIIELISNSCSCSQTEAQEYLDSEIRYLRELQEVDDLREDDIEMACSNLGLDLDYQEYFINRLAGA' A
#
# COMPACT_ATOMS: atom_id res chain seq x y z
N MET A 1 -0.01 8.98 -16.09
CA MET A 1 0.71 9.91 -15.19
C MET A 1 1.07 9.09 -13.98
N GLN A 2 2.35 8.83 -13.70
CA GLN A 2 2.73 8.16 -12.45
C GLN A 2 2.63 9.20 -11.34
N THR A 3 1.42 9.41 -10.81
CA THR A 3 1.24 10.21 -9.60
C THR A 3 2.04 9.51 -8.51
N ASN A 4 2.97 10.23 -7.86
CA ASN A 4 3.76 9.65 -6.77
C ASN A 4 2.78 9.18 -5.69
N ILE A 5 2.69 7.86 -5.49
CA ILE A 5 1.83 7.26 -4.46
C ILE A 5 2.07 7.91 -3.09
N ILE A 6 3.32 8.27 -2.81
CA ILE A 6 3.73 9.02 -1.60
C ILE A 6 3.05 10.39 -1.49
N GLU A 7 2.89 11.13 -2.58
CA GLU A 7 2.18 12.42 -2.54
C GLU A 7 0.68 12.23 -2.28
N LEU A 8 0.08 11.16 -2.81
CA LEU A 8 -1.32 10.85 -2.54
C LEU A 8 -1.54 10.50 -1.07
N ILE A 9 -0.71 9.60 -0.53
CA ILE A 9 -0.74 9.21 0.88
C ILE A 9 -0.50 10.43 1.77
N SER A 10 0.51 11.24 1.46
CA SER A 10 0.82 12.47 2.21
C SER A 10 -0.36 13.46 2.22
N ASN A 11 -1.07 13.61 1.09
CA ASN A 11 -2.26 14.45 1.02
C ASN A 11 -3.46 13.87 1.80
N SER A 12 -3.72 12.56 1.68
CA SER A 12 -4.83 11.90 2.35
C SER A 12 -4.65 11.81 3.87
N CYS A 13 -3.44 11.44 4.32
CA CYS A 13 -3.11 11.29 5.73
C CYS A 13 -2.64 12.60 6.38
N SER A 14 -2.49 13.70 5.62
CA SER A 14 -1.93 14.97 6.09
C SER A 14 -0.58 14.81 6.81
N CYS A 15 0.25 13.89 6.32
CA CYS A 15 1.57 13.55 6.89
C CYS A 15 2.70 13.97 5.95
N SER A 16 3.94 13.98 6.46
CA SER A 16 5.12 14.24 5.64
C SER A 16 5.37 13.12 4.62
N GLN A 17 6.14 13.40 3.56
CA GLN A 17 6.51 12.37 2.59
C GLN A 17 7.27 11.20 3.24
N THR A 18 8.06 11.46 4.28
CA THR A 18 8.75 10.43 5.05
C THR A 18 7.75 9.53 5.79
N GLU A 19 6.78 10.11 6.50
CA GLU A 19 5.75 9.33 7.21
C GLU A 19 4.87 8.56 6.22
N ALA A 20 4.49 9.18 5.10
CA ALA A 20 3.74 8.51 4.03
C ALA A 20 4.50 7.30 3.48
N GLN A 21 5.83 7.41 3.35
CA GLN A 21 6.67 6.30 2.94
C GLN A 21 6.76 5.21 4.01
N GLU A 22 6.87 5.56 5.29
CA GLU A 22 6.84 4.60 6.40
C GLU A 22 5.51 3.85 6.47
N TYR A 23 4.37 4.54 6.26
CA TYR A 23 3.06 3.90 6.19
C TYR A 23 2.98 2.94 5.01
N LEU A 24 3.43 3.36 3.83
CA LEU A 24 3.44 2.50 2.65
C LEU A 24 4.30 1.25 2.86
N ASP A 25 5.52 1.42 3.39
CA ASP A 25 6.43 0.31 3.66
C ASP A 25 5.86 -0.63 4.74
N SER A 26 5.16 -0.10 5.74
CA SER A 26 4.49 -0.90 6.77
C SER A 26 3.37 -1.76 6.19
N GLU A 27 2.51 -1.20 5.33
CA GLU A 27 1.44 -1.94 4.67
C GLU A 27 2.01 -3.02 3.73
N ILE A 28 3.04 -2.69 2.93
CA ILE A 28 3.71 -3.67 2.06
C ILE A 28 4.30 -4.81 2.89
N ARG A 29 4.94 -4.50 4.02
CA ARG A 29 5.51 -5.50 4.91
C ARG A 29 4.42 -6.40 5.48
N TYR A 30 3.31 -5.84 5.95
CA TYR A 30 2.18 -6.60 6.47
C TYR A 30 1.61 -7.57 5.43
N LEU A 31 1.33 -7.08 4.22
CA LEU A 31 0.84 -7.91 3.12
C LEU A 31 1.82 -9.02 2.73
N ARG A 32 3.12 -8.74 2.81
CA ARG A 32 4.16 -9.74 2.54
C ARG A 32 4.21 -10.82 3.61
N GLU A 33 4.08 -10.45 4.89
CA GLU A 33 4.00 -11.40 6.00
C GLU A 33 2.77 -12.32 5.83
N LEU A 34 1.62 -11.78 5.41
CA LEU A 34 0.43 -12.57 5.05
C LEU A 34 0.67 -13.50 3.85
N GLN A 35 1.38 -13.02 2.84
CA GLN A 35 1.73 -13.81 1.65
C GLN A 35 2.64 -15.00 2.01
N GLU A 36 3.59 -14.79 2.93
CA GLU A 36 4.51 -15.84 3.40
C GLU A 36 3.78 -16.95 4.16
N VAL A 37 2.66 -16.66 4.81
CA VAL A 37 1.82 -17.65 5.52
C VAL A 37 0.64 -18.16 4.68
N ASP A 38 0.57 -17.80 3.39
CA ASP A 38 -0.53 -18.14 2.46
C ASP A 38 -1.92 -17.70 2.98
N ASP A 39 -1.97 -16.62 3.76
CA ASP A 39 -3.22 -16.04 4.29
C ASP A 39 -3.56 -14.68 3.66
N LEU A 40 -2.75 -14.22 2.69
CA LEU A 40 -3.00 -12.97 1.96
C LEU A 40 -4.28 -13.08 1.12
N ARG A 41 -5.20 -12.14 1.33
CA ARG A 41 -6.46 -12.02 0.57
C ARG A 41 -6.54 -10.67 -0.14
N GLU A 42 -7.44 -10.60 -1.11
CA GLU A 42 -7.77 -9.36 -1.80
C GLU A 42 -8.24 -8.29 -0.79
N ASP A 43 -9.08 -8.67 0.18
CA ASP A 43 -9.55 -7.82 1.28
C ASP A 43 -8.40 -7.13 2.04
N ASP A 44 -7.28 -7.81 2.26
CA ASP A 44 -6.13 -7.23 2.96
C ASP A 44 -5.48 -6.12 2.12
N ILE A 45 -5.43 -6.31 0.79
CA ILE A 45 -4.92 -5.32 -0.15
C ILE A 45 -5.86 -4.11 -0.24
N GLU A 46 -7.17 -4.34 -0.23
CA GLU A 46 -8.17 -3.25 -0.17
C GLU A 46 -8.03 -2.44 1.12
N MET A 47 -7.81 -3.13 2.24
CA MET A 47 -7.61 -2.51 3.54
C MET A 47 -6.33 -1.67 3.57
N ALA A 48 -5.23 -2.17 3.01
CA ALA A 48 -3.98 -1.41 2.88
C ALA A 48 -4.18 -0.13 2.05
N CYS A 49 -4.92 -0.19 0.93
CA CYS A 49 -5.26 0.99 0.15
C CYS A 49 -6.07 2.00 0.99
N SER A 50 -7.09 1.52 1.69
CA SER A 50 -7.95 2.34 2.54
C SER A 50 -7.20 3.00 3.70
N ASN A 51 -6.28 2.26 4.36
CA ASN A 51 -5.44 2.77 5.45
C ASN A 51 -4.53 3.91 5.00
N LEU A 52 -4.07 3.83 3.75
CA LEU A 52 -3.19 4.83 3.13
C LEU A 52 -3.97 5.96 2.45
N GLY A 53 -5.31 5.92 2.47
CA GLY A 53 -6.17 6.87 1.79
C GLY A 53 -5.99 6.88 0.27
N LEU A 54 -5.72 5.69 -0.30
CA LEU A 54 -5.60 5.45 -1.73
C LEU A 54 -6.89 4.86 -2.29
N ASP A 55 -7.15 5.14 -3.56
CA ASP A 55 -8.24 4.51 -4.29
C ASP A 55 -7.95 3.02 -4.55
N LEU A 56 -9.02 2.23 -4.73
CA LEU A 56 -8.91 0.78 -5.01
C LEU A 56 -8.17 0.49 -6.34
N ASP A 57 -8.07 1.46 -7.23
CA ASP A 57 -7.24 1.34 -8.45
C ASP A 57 -5.74 1.13 -8.12
N TYR A 58 -5.30 1.49 -6.91
CA TYR A 58 -3.93 1.27 -6.45
C TYR A 58 -3.69 -0.16 -5.92
N GLN A 59 -4.70 -1.03 -5.85
CA GLN A 59 -4.49 -2.45 -5.51
C GLN A 59 -3.49 -3.10 -6.46
N GLU A 60 -3.53 -2.76 -7.76
CA GLU A 60 -2.61 -3.28 -8.78
C GLU A 60 -1.15 -2.93 -8.46
N TYR A 61 -0.89 -1.79 -7.79
CA TYR A 61 0.45 -1.43 -7.32
C TYR A 61 0.95 -2.41 -6.26
N PHE A 62 0.12 -2.73 -5.25
CA PHE A 62 0.48 -3.68 -4.20
C PHE A 62 0.65 -5.10 -4.75
N ILE A 63 -0.27 -5.54 -5.62
CA ILE A 63 -0.18 -6.85 -6.28
C ILE A 63 1.12 -6.96 -7.07
N ASN A 64 1.47 -5.97 -7.91
CA ASN A 64 2.74 -5.98 -8.65
C ASN A 64 3.96 -5.94 -7.72
N ARG A 65 3.87 -5.22 -6.59
CA ARG A 65 4.95 -5.13 -5.61
C ARG A 65 5.18 -6.43 -4.85
N LEU A 66 4.10 -7.16 -4.54
CA LEU A 66 4.09 -8.44 -3.82
C LEU A 66 4.36 -9.64 -4.73
N ALA A 67 3.90 -9.61 -5.98
CA ALA A 67 4.13 -10.65 -6.99
C ALA A 67 5.60 -10.76 -7.42
N GLY A 68 6.41 -9.77 -7.07
CA GLY A 68 7.86 -9.79 -7.27
C GLY A 68 8.31 -8.89 -8.41
N ALA A 69 9.34 -8.09 -8.08
CA ALA A 69 10.35 -7.70 -9.05
C ALA A 69 11.18 -8.92 -9.48
#